data_AF-A0A1C4P922-F1
#
_entry.id   AF-A0A1C4P922-F1
#
_cell.length_a   1.000
_cell.length_b   1.000
_cell.length_c   1.000
_cell.angle_alpha   90.00
_cell.angle_beta   90.00
_cell.angle_gamma   90.00
#
_symmetry.space_group_name_H-M   'P 1'
#
loop_
_entity.id
_entity.type
_entity.pdbx_description
1 polymer ?
#
loop_
_entity_poly.entity_id
_entity_poly.type
_entity_poly.pdbx_seq_one_letter_code
_entity_poly.pdbx_strand_id
1 'polypeptide(L)'
;MTRDVIVLTPTPPDRATLLAGLFAGGPDLRVDTAAESAVTQLCAPDGRPLVAIEASALVRVPAEVRRLLGVDAEGPVWWTEARASTAVPEAYALARSFAGRLATVLGGTVWPGGAVTTDVVPLRTDITAVPVPDTGIPAVDVLTPRALVVMQDRPVVPLSTWLADALRHAADGDRALQLVTPPASRLTLPLRTALRGLPHRWVVRDERQGLYDGLSGVRLRWSGGIFGPDLDERGAAILVEPFREPVAGAVRQLVLQARTRHHPDAELLLGGALEAVFRRLTGAAPQGWGTAEPAGNPWSRRQLTELARARAPRPTLLTVVGAGALATVRVLRTREGVEEDVTVVVGDTSTAEERSGAGDGSGAGAGSDAEGPDAVGPDAVEGVARELHARHGLVSLLASYRSGRADLTVPARFEAPPVPVRLLVPEDSARGGAGIPASVRLGAGTGAARLYRLGDGSDAVAAWRALERLTGEGGAGGGAGTGPGPGRSRG
;
A
#
# COMPACT_ATOMS: atom_id res chain seq x y z
N MET A 1 13.16 10.12 -13.88
CA MET A 1 12.37 9.22 -13.04
C MET A 1 12.78 7.81 -13.37
N THR A 2 12.91 6.96 -12.35
CA THR A 2 13.25 5.55 -12.49
C THR A 2 12.09 4.82 -13.13
N ARG A 3 12.39 3.92 -14.06
CA ARG A 3 11.40 3.12 -14.78
C ARG A 3 11.63 1.64 -14.52
N ASP A 4 10.55 0.94 -14.23
CA ASP A 4 10.55 -0.48 -13.94
C ASP A 4 10.06 -1.24 -15.19
N VAL A 5 10.71 -2.36 -15.50
CA VAL A 5 10.28 -3.33 -16.51
C VAL A 5 10.06 -4.66 -15.81
N ILE A 6 8.91 -5.29 -16.02
CA ILE A 6 8.53 -6.52 -15.32
C ILE A 6 8.35 -7.63 -16.35
N VAL A 7 8.98 -8.77 -16.08
CA VAL A 7 8.84 -9.99 -16.89
C VAL A 7 7.97 -10.97 -16.15
N LEU A 8 6.96 -11.50 -16.84
CA LEU A 8 6.09 -12.57 -16.34
C LEU A 8 6.39 -13.84 -17.12
N THR A 9 6.92 -14.87 -16.45
CA THR A 9 7.30 -16.14 -17.09
C THR A 9 6.59 -17.34 -16.45
N PRO A 10 6.32 -18.43 -17.20
CA PRO A 10 5.71 -19.64 -16.66
C PRO A 10 6.67 -20.43 -15.74
N THR A 11 7.98 -20.32 -15.99
CA THR A 11 9.04 -21.02 -15.23
C THR A 11 9.97 -20.03 -14.54
N PRO A 12 10.60 -20.40 -13.40
CA PRO A 12 11.55 -19.52 -12.74
C PRO A 12 12.77 -19.31 -13.64
N PRO A 13 13.30 -18.08 -13.74
CA PRO A 13 14.56 -17.86 -14.41
C PRO A 13 15.71 -18.45 -13.58
N ASP A 14 16.55 -19.29 -14.18
CA ASP A 14 17.78 -19.72 -13.54
C ASP A 14 18.86 -18.62 -13.63
N ARG A 15 19.93 -18.78 -12.85
CA ARG A 15 21.02 -17.80 -12.80
C ARG A 15 21.68 -17.59 -14.18
N ALA A 16 21.82 -18.65 -14.97
CA ALA A 16 22.45 -18.57 -16.29
C ALA A 16 21.60 -17.73 -17.25
N THR A 17 20.28 -17.90 -17.22
CA THR A 17 19.33 -17.16 -18.05
C THR A 17 19.29 -15.68 -17.64
N LEU A 18 19.30 -15.38 -16.35
CA LEU A 18 19.39 -14.00 -15.86
C LEU A 18 20.67 -13.32 -16.34
N LEU A 19 21.82 -13.98 -16.19
CA LEU A 19 23.11 -13.46 -16.63
C LEU A 19 23.17 -13.29 -18.16
N ALA A 20 22.66 -14.26 -18.92
CA ALA A 20 22.60 -14.19 -20.38
C ALA A 20 21.72 -13.01 -20.85
N GLY A 21 20.59 -12.76 -20.17
CA GLY A 21 19.76 -11.59 -20.44
C GLY A 21 20.49 -10.28 -20.13
N LEU A 22 21.29 -10.25 -19.04
CA LEU A 22 22.03 -9.07 -18.59
C LEU A 22 23.16 -8.65 -19.53
N PHE A 23 23.72 -9.57 -20.32
CA PHE A 23 24.67 -9.27 -21.39
C PHE A 23 24.08 -8.49 -22.58
N ALA A 24 22.82 -8.03 -22.48
CA ALA A 24 22.20 -7.10 -23.42
C ALA A 24 23.04 -5.84 -23.72
N GLY A 25 23.90 -5.40 -22.80
CA GLY A 25 24.74 -4.21 -22.99
C GLY A 25 26.18 -4.47 -23.44
N GLY A 26 26.51 -5.69 -23.83
CA GLY A 26 27.84 -6.07 -24.30
C GLY A 26 28.75 -6.67 -23.22
N PRO A 27 29.95 -7.14 -23.61
CA PRO A 27 30.85 -7.92 -22.75
C PRO A 27 31.54 -7.10 -21.65
N ASP A 28 31.60 -5.77 -21.80
CA ASP A 28 32.33 -4.90 -20.87
C ASP A 28 31.53 -4.57 -19.59
N LEU A 29 30.25 -4.95 -19.54
CA LEU A 29 29.41 -4.72 -18.37
C LEU A 29 29.70 -5.74 -17.28
N ARG A 30 29.64 -5.27 -16.04
CA ARG A 30 29.90 -6.10 -14.85
C ARG A 30 28.59 -6.46 -14.19
N VAL A 31 28.53 -7.65 -13.60
CA VAL A 31 27.41 -8.05 -12.76
C VAL A 31 27.88 -8.10 -11.32
N ASP A 32 27.13 -7.43 -10.44
CA ASP A 32 27.36 -7.43 -9.00
C ASP A 32 26.10 -7.91 -8.24
N THR A 33 26.23 -8.19 -6.95
CA THR A 33 25.13 -8.58 -6.07
C THR A 33 25.05 -7.66 -4.86
N ALA A 34 23.84 -7.21 -4.52
CA ALA A 34 23.55 -6.33 -3.40
C ALA A 34 22.45 -6.91 -2.49
N ALA A 35 22.19 -6.25 -1.34
CA ALA A 35 21.14 -6.59 -0.37
C ALA A 35 21.15 -8.08 0.02
N GLU A 36 22.24 -8.55 0.65
CA GLU A 36 22.42 -9.96 1.03
C GLU A 36 22.23 -10.94 -0.15
N SER A 37 22.64 -10.52 -1.35
CA SER A 37 22.49 -11.25 -2.62
C SER A 37 21.04 -11.44 -3.11
N ALA A 38 20.07 -10.70 -2.55
CA ALA A 38 18.69 -10.68 -3.05
C ALA A 38 18.52 -9.84 -4.33
N VAL A 39 19.52 -9.02 -4.66
CA VAL A 39 19.51 -8.11 -5.82
C VAL A 39 20.72 -8.38 -6.70
N THR A 40 20.49 -8.53 -8.00
CA THR A 40 21.55 -8.59 -9.02
C THR A 40 21.61 -7.26 -9.76
N GLN A 41 22.79 -6.66 -9.88
CA GLN A 41 22.97 -5.37 -10.56
C GLN A 41 23.84 -5.53 -11.80
N LEU A 42 23.39 -4.92 -12.90
CA LEU A 42 24.22 -4.64 -14.06
C LEU A 42 24.90 -3.31 -13.85
N CYS A 43 26.22 -3.29 -13.91
CA CYS A 43 27.04 -2.12 -13.65
C CYS A 43 27.88 -1.76 -14.88
N ALA A 44 28.14 -0.46 -15.06
CA ALA A 44 29.13 0.03 -15.99
C ALA A 44 30.55 -0.40 -15.54
N PRO A 45 31.57 -0.34 -16.43
CA PRO A 45 32.94 -0.73 -16.10
C PRO A 45 33.51 -0.03 -14.86
N ASP A 46 33.06 1.20 -14.60
CA ASP A 46 33.45 2.02 -13.44
C ASP A 46 32.67 1.70 -12.15
N GLY A 47 31.83 0.65 -12.17
CA GLY A 47 31.07 0.18 -11.01
C GLY A 47 29.70 0.84 -10.82
N ARG A 48 29.34 1.83 -11.64
CA ARG A 48 28.03 2.50 -11.51
C ARG A 48 26.86 1.56 -11.83
N PRO A 49 25.81 1.48 -10.99
CA PRO A 49 24.66 0.64 -11.27
C PRO A 49 23.80 1.21 -12.41
N LEU A 50 23.47 0.36 -13.38
CA LEU A 50 22.66 0.65 -14.56
C LEU A 50 21.26 0.06 -14.42
N VAL A 51 21.18 -1.23 -14.10
CA VAL A 51 19.93 -1.97 -13.92
C VAL A 51 20.03 -2.81 -12.65
N ALA A 52 19.02 -2.75 -11.79
CA ALA A 52 18.90 -3.63 -10.63
C ALA A 52 17.75 -4.62 -10.86
N ILE A 53 17.99 -5.89 -10.58
CA ILE A 53 17.01 -6.98 -10.74
C ILE A 53 16.79 -7.63 -9.39
N GLU A 54 15.52 -7.74 -9.01
CA GLU A 54 15.14 -8.47 -7.81
C GLU A 54 15.11 -9.98 -8.03
N ALA A 55 15.35 -10.73 -6.96
CA ALA A 55 14.98 -12.14 -6.90
C ALA A 55 13.54 -12.36 -7.41
N SER A 56 13.38 -13.30 -8.33
CA SER A 56 12.09 -13.54 -8.97
C SER A 56 11.11 -14.18 -8.00
N ALA A 57 9.90 -13.64 -7.94
CA ALA A 57 8.86 -14.06 -7.01
C ALA A 57 7.74 -14.82 -7.74
N LEU A 58 7.30 -15.95 -7.18
CA LEU A 58 6.16 -16.69 -7.73
C LEU A 58 4.84 -16.04 -7.27
N VAL A 59 4.10 -15.48 -8.21
CA VAL A 59 2.77 -14.89 -8.00
C VAL A 59 1.71 -15.92 -8.37
N ARG A 60 1.05 -16.50 -7.36
CA ARG A 60 -0.03 -17.51 -7.52
C ARG A 60 -1.43 -16.92 -7.53
N VAL A 61 -1.54 -15.60 -7.48
CA VAL A 61 -2.82 -14.87 -7.41
C VAL A 61 -2.93 -14.00 -8.67
N PRO A 62 -3.56 -14.50 -9.76
CA PRO A 62 -3.62 -13.77 -11.03
C PRO A 62 -4.26 -12.37 -10.93
N ALA A 63 -5.22 -12.21 -10.02
CA ALA A 63 -5.84 -10.91 -9.75
C ALA A 63 -4.83 -9.84 -9.31
N GLU A 64 -3.70 -10.25 -8.71
CA GLU A 64 -2.64 -9.35 -8.28
C GLU A 64 -1.86 -8.77 -9.45
N VAL A 65 -1.62 -9.58 -10.49
CA VAL A 65 -0.99 -9.12 -11.74
C VAL A 65 -1.88 -8.06 -12.40
N ARG A 66 -3.17 -8.36 -12.53
CA ARG A 66 -4.15 -7.41 -13.08
C ARG A 66 -4.21 -6.12 -12.27
N ARG A 67 -4.21 -6.21 -10.94
CA ARG A 67 -4.28 -5.04 -10.05
C ARG A 67 -3.06 -4.13 -10.16
N LEU A 68 -1.86 -4.70 -10.26
CA LEU A 68 -0.61 -3.92 -10.24
C LEU A 68 -0.13 -3.48 -11.62
N LEU A 69 -0.42 -4.27 -12.66
CA LEU A 69 0.07 -4.03 -14.02
C LEU A 69 -1.02 -3.70 -15.04
N GLY A 70 -2.29 -3.97 -14.71
CA GLY A 70 -3.40 -3.81 -15.65
C GLY A 70 -3.39 -4.84 -16.78
N VAL A 71 -2.68 -5.97 -16.60
CA VAL A 71 -2.62 -7.07 -17.58
C VAL A 71 -3.06 -8.37 -16.94
N ASP A 72 -3.59 -9.26 -17.76
CA ASP A 72 -4.05 -10.57 -17.32
C ASP A 72 -2.90 -11.59 -17.34
N ALA A 73 -2.93 -12.53 -16.41
CA ALA A 73 -1.99 -13.64 -16.34
C ALA A 73 -2.76 -14.97 -16.31
N GLU A 74 -2.30 -15.91 -17.12
CA GLU A 74 -2.82 -17.28 -17.12
C GLU A 74 -2.08 -18.11 -16.08
N GLY A 75 -2.74 -18.37 -14.96
CA GLY A 75 -2.20 -19.17 -13.87
C GLY A 75 -1.08 -18.49 -13.06
N PRO A 76 -0.35 -19.26 -12.23
CA PRO A 76 0.81 -18.74 -11.50
C PRO A 76 1.92 -18.31 -12.44
N VAL A 77 2.49 -17.13 -12.19
CA VAL A 77 3.59 -16.57 -12.99
C VAL A 77 4.77 -16.21 -12.10
N TRP A 78 5.97 -16.38 -12.63
CA TRP A 78 7.19 -15.83 -12.03
C TRP A 78 7.32 -14.37 -12.44
N TRP A 79 7.45 -13.52 -11.43
CA TRP A 79 7.58 -12.08 -11.54
C TRP A 79 9.05 -11.70 -11.36
N THR A 80 9.66 -11.13 -12.39
CA THR A 80 11.02 -10.57 -12.33
C THR A 80 10.94 -9.07 -12.59
N GLU A 81 11.29 -8.26 -11.59
CA GLU A 81 11.32 -6.80 -11.69
C GLU A 81 12.74 -6.30 -11.97
N ALA A 82 12.89 -5.54 -13.06
CA ALA A 82 14.12 -4.86 -13.45
C ALA A 82 13.92 -3.35 -13.36
N ARG A 83 14.70 -2.69 -12.51
CA ARG A 83 14.67 -1.26 -12.26
C ARG A 83 15.83 -0.57 -12.99
N ALA A 84 15.51 0.39 -13.85
CA ALA A 84 16.51 1.17 -14.58
C ALA A 84 16.94 2.42 -13.81
N SER A 85 18.24 2.60 -13.62
CA SER A 85 18.84 3.78 -12.99
C SER A 85 18.50 5.07 -13.73
N THR A 86 18.30 6.17 -13.00
CA THR A 86 18.16 7.51 -13.61
C THR A 86 19.50 8.17 -13.96
N ALA A 87 20.62 7.58 -13.54
CA ALA A 87 21.94 8.18 -13.71
C ALA A 87 22.46 8.11 -15.16
N VAL A 88 21.90 7.20 -15.98
CA VAL A 88 22.38 6.90 -17.34
C VAL A 88 21.19 6.81 -18.31
N PRO A 89 21.17 7.56 -19.43
CA PRO A 89 20.07 7.54 -20.39
C PRO A 89 19.74 6.14 -20.96
N GLU A 90 20.76 5.32 -21.18
CA GLU A 90 20.67 3.98 -21.77
C GLU A 90 20.10 2.94 -20.80
N ALA A 91 20.06 3.21 -19.48
CA ALA A 91 19.66 2.24 -18.46
C ALA A 91 18.26 1.63 -18.71
N TYR A 92 17.30 2.45 -19.17
CA TYR A 92 15.97 1.95 -19.47
C TYR A 92 15.95 1.05 -20.71
N ALA A 93 16.74 1.38 -21.74
CA ALA A 93 16.87 0.53 -22.92
C ALA A 93 17.53 -0.82 -22.55
N LEU A 94 18.53 -0.81 -21.67
CA LEU A 94 19.15 -2.03 -21.13
C LEU A 94 18.15 -2.89 -20.37
N ALA A 95 17.36 -2.31 -19.46
CA ALA A 95 16.32 -3.04 -18.72
C ALA A 95 15.28 -3.66 -19.66
N ARG A 96 14.88 -2.95 -20.72
CA ARG A 96 13.98 -3.45 -21.76
C ARG A 96 14.57 -4.61 -22.56
N SER A 97 15.84 -4.51 -22.94
CA SER A 97 16.53 -5.58 -23.68
C SER A 97 16.71 -6.84 -22.83
N PHE A 98 17.13 -6.67 -21.57
CA PHE A 98 17.15 -7.75 -20.58
C PHE A 98 15.80 -8.44 -20.48
N ALA A 99 14.73 -7.66 -20.30
CA ALA A 99 13.38 -8.18 -20.13
C ALA A 99 12.87 -8.92 -21.36
N GLY A 100 13.10 -8.37 -22.56
CA GLY A 100 12.69 -9.01 -23.81
C GLY A 100 13.44 -10.31 -24.06
N ARG A 101 14.76 -10.35 -23.79
CA ARG A 101 15.55 -11.60 -23.88
C ARG A 101 15.06 -12.66 -22.91
N LEU A 102 14.78 -12.27 -21.67
CA LEU A 102 14.25 -13.19 -20.65
C LEU A 102 12.89 -13.78 -21.08
N ALA A 103 11.99 -12.93 -21.56
CA ALA A 103 10.68 -13.36 -22.07
C ALA A 103 10.80 -14.27 -23.31
N THR A 104 11.74 -13.98 -24.23
CA THR A 104 11.99 -14.82 -25.41
C THR A 104 12.47 -16.22 -25.03
N VAL A 105 13.40 -16.33 -24.06
CA VAL A 105 13.97 -17.62 -23.66
C VAL A 105 12.99 -18.46 -22.85
N LEU A 106 12.24 -17.83 -21.93
CA LEU A 106 11.39 -18.55 -20.98
C LEU A 106 9.91 -18.63 -21.39
N GLY A 107 9.54 -18.03 -22.53
CA GLY A 107 8.16 -18.03 -23.03
C GLY A 107 7.22 -17.20 -22.14
N GLY A 108 7.47 -15.90 -22.03
CA GLY A 108 6.71 -15.00 -21.15
C GLY A 108 6.28 -13.68 -21.80
N THR A 109 5.80 -12.75 -20.98
CA THR A 109 5.40 -11.40 -21.39
C THR A 109 6.19 -10.33 -20.64
N VAL A 110 6.24 -9.12 -21.22
CA VAL A 110 6.93 -7.97 -20.63
C VAL A 110 5.93 -6.84 -20.41
N TRP A 111 5.98 -6.23 -19.23
CA TRP A 111 5.27 -5.01 -18.90
C TRP A 111 6.27 -3.83 -18.75
N PRO A 112 5.96 -2.63 -19.28
CA PRO A 112 4.78 -2.31 -20.10
C PRO A 112 4.84 -2.98 -21.48
N GLY A 113 3.69 -3.29 -22.11
CA GLY A 113 3.65 -4.12 -23.33
C GLY A 113 4.48 -3.62 -24.52
N GLY A 114 4.67 -2.30 -24.65
CA GLY A 114 5.56 -1.70 -25.67
C GLY A 114 7.06 -1.81 -25.36
N ALA A 115 7.44 -2.45 -24.25
CA ALA A 115 8.82 -2.51 -23.78
C ALA A 115 9.66 -3.64 -24.42
N VAL A 116 9.05 -4.62 -25.09
CA VAL A 116 9.78 -5.78 -25.64
C VAL A 116 10.80 -5.34 -26.70
N THR A 117 12.07 -5.64 -26.46
CA THR A 117 13.18 -5.57 -27.45
C THR A 117 14.24 -6.59 -27.03
N THR A 118 15.03 -7.08 -27.98
CA THR A 118 16.21 -7.91 -27.71
C THR A 118 17.49 -7.25 -28.22
N ASP A 119 17.43 -5.98 -28.61
CA ASP A 119 18.55 -5.26 -29.22
C ASP A 119 19.73 -5.16 -28.25
N VAL A 120 20.95 -5.20 -28.77
CA VAL A 120 22.14 -4.88 -27.97
C VAL A 120 22.16 -3.37 -27.76
N VAL A 121 22.32 -2.92 -26.52
CA VAL A 121 22.28 -1.50 -26.16
C VAL A 121 23.71 -1.04 -25.84
N PRO A 122 24.39 -0.31 -26.75
CA PRO A 122 25.74 0.18 -26.49
C PRO A 122 25.70 1.30 -25.46
N LEU A 123 26.62 1.27 -24.48
CA LEU A 123 26.85 2.41 -23.60
C LEU A 123 27.62 3.50 -24.34
N ARG A 124 27.11 4.72 -24.32
CA ARG A 124 27.83 5.91 -24.77
C ARG A 124 28.73 6.39 -23.63
N THR A 125 30.03 6.11 -23.74
CA THR A 125 31.05 6.40 -22.72
C THR A 125 31.36 7.90 -22.53
N ASP A 126 30.78 8.76 -23.34
CA ASP A 126 31.03 10.21 -23.42
C ASP A 126 30.11 11.07 -22.55
N ILE A 127 29.19 10.48 -21.79
CA ILE A 127 28.36 11.22 -20.84
C ILE A 127 29.11 11.39 -19.52
N THR A 128 29.64 12.60 -19.30
CA THR A 128 30.04 13.14 -17.98
C THR A 128 28.81 13.28 -17.08
N ALA A 129 28.18 12.14 -16.74
CA ALA A 129 27.15 12.09 -15.73
C ALA A 129 27.81 12.45 -14.39
N VAL A 130 27.27 13.46 -13.71
CA VAL A 130 27.60 13.75 -12.31
C VAL A 130 27.58 12.42 -11.54
N PRO A 131 28.66 12.04 -10.84
CA PRO A 131 28.66 10.80 -10.06
C PRO A 131 27.49 10.85 -9.09
N VAL A 132 26.46 10.03 -9.33
CA VAL A 132 25.47 9.75 -8.30
C VAL A 132 26.22 8.92 -7.26
N PRO A 133 26.33 9.38 -6.01
CA PRO A 133 26.97 8.59 -4.96
C PRO A 133 26.27 7.23 -4.91
N ASP A 134 27.05 6.15 -4.84
CA ASP A 134 26.48 4.86 -4.52
C ASP A 134 25.73 5.00 -3.18
N THR A 135 24.42 4.85 -3.22
CA THR A 135 23.58 4.99 -2.04
C THR A 135 23.73 3.76 -1.13
N GLY A 136 24.32 2.67 -1.63
CA GLY A 136 24.38 1.37 -0.96
C GLY A 136 23.02 0.71 -0.80
N ILE A 137 21.94 1.37 -1.24
CA ILE A 137 20.55 0.92 -1.10
C ILE A 137 19.96 0.89 -2.50
N PRO A 138 19.84 -0.29 -3.14
CA PRO A 138 19.47 -0.41 -4.55
C PRO A 138 18.20 0.33 -5.00
N ALA A 139 17.25 0.51 -4.09
CA ALA A 139 15.98 1.19 -4.38
C ALA A 139 16.06 2.72 -4.39
N VAL A 140 17.14 3.31 -3.86
CA VAL A 140 17.26 4.75 -3.53
C VAL A 140 18.06 5.48 -4.59
N ASP A 141 17.46 6.51 -5.18
CA ASP A 141 18.07 7.33 -6.23
C ASP A 141 18.89 8.50 -5.66
N VAL A 142 18.47 9.04 -4.51
CA VAL A 142 19.21 10.09 -3.80
C VAL A 142 19.21 9.81 -2.30
N LEU A 143 20.41 9.75 -1.72
CA LEU A 143 20.60 9.63 -0.28
C LEU A 143 21.16 10.94 0.28
N THR A 144 20.46 11.53 1.24
CA THR A 144 20.92 12.72 1.98
C THR A 144 20.89 12.43 3.48
N PRO A 145 21.59 13.19 4.34
CA PRO A 145 21.52 13.02 5.79
C PRO A 145 20.11 13.03 6.38
N ARG A 146 19.11 13.56 5.66
CA ARG A 146 17.73 13.73 6.13
C ARG A 146 16.71 12.87 5.37
N ALA A 147 17.04 12.37 4.18
CA ALA A 147 16.07 11.71 3.32
C ALA A 147 16.67 10.61 2.44
N LEU A 148 15.84 9.59 2.18
CA LEU A 148 15.98 8.62 1.10
C LEU A 148 14.97 9.02 0.03
N VAL A 149 15.42 9.40 -1.15
CA VAL A 149 14.54 9.74 -2.27
C VAL A 149 14.48 8.57 -3.23
N VAL A 150 13.26 8.11 -3.50
CA VAL A 150 12.97 7.05 -4.47
C VAL A 150 12.08 7.65 -5.54
N MET A 151 12.46 7.52 -6.81
CA MET A 151 11.69 7.98 -7.95
C MET A 151 11.00 6.78 -8.59
N GLN A 152 9.72 6.90 -8.97
CA GLN A 152 9.03 5.84 -9.72
C GLN A 152 8.08 6.42 -10.76
N ASP A 153 8.27 5.97 -12.00
CA ASP A 153 7.42 6.26 -13.16
C ASP A 153 6.63 5.00 -13.53
N ARG A 154 5.55 4.74 -12.77
CA ARG A 154 4.58 3.68 -13.06
C ARG A 154 3.15 4.12 -12.74
N PRO A 155 2.12 3.64 -13.47
CA PRO A 155 0.72 4.03 -13.24
C PRO A 155 0.20 3.65 -11.84
N VAL A 156 0.58 2.47 -11.33
CA VAL A 156 0.25 2.01 -9.98
C VAL A 156 1.55 1.68 -9.26
N VAL A 157 1.83 2.37 -8.16
CA VAL A 157 3.03 2.21 -7.35
C VAL A 157 2.71 1.34 -6.13
N PRO A 158 3.21 0.10 -6.06
CA PRO A 158 2.99 -0.81 -4.95
C PRO A 158 3.92 -0.54 -3.77
N LEU A 159 3.58 -1.03 -2.58
CA LEU A 159 4.54 -1.27 -1.51
C LEU A 159 5.38 -2.49 -1.89
N SER A 160 6.25 -2.32 -2.88
CA SER A 160 7.19 -3.36 -3.28
C SER A 160 8.19 -3.64 -2.17
N THR A 161 8.85 -4.78 -2.26
CA THR A 161 10.01 -5.15 -1.45
C THR A 161 11.08 -4.06 -1.45
N TRP A 162 11.38 -3.46 -2.59
CA TRP A 162 12.29 -2.31 -2.73
C TRP A 162 11.88 -1.14 -1.83
N LEU A 163 10.60 -0.77 -1.85
CA LEU A 163 10.08 0.34 -1.04
C LEU A 163 9.94 -0.03 0.44
N ALA A 164 9.55 -1.27 0.74
CA ALA A 164 9.50 -1.79 2.11
C ALA A 164 10.90 -1.82 2.74
N ASP A 165 11.93 -2.14 1.96
CA ASP A 165 13.32 -2.12 2.40
C ASP A 165 13.86 -0.68 2.53
N ALA A 166 13.51 0.21 1.60
CA ALA A 166 13.84 1.64 1.72
C ALA A 166 13.19 2.29 2.96
N LEU A 167 11.93 1.93 3.29
CA LEU A 167 11.26 2.35 4.53
C LEU A 167 12.01 1.86 5.77
N ARG A 168 12.53 0.63 5.75
CA ARG A 168 13.32 0.08 6.85
C ARG A 168 14.63 0.84 7.04
N HIS A 169 15.39 1.06 5.97
CA HIS A 169 16.62 1.85 6.00
C HIS A 169 16.36 3.29 6.44
N ALA A 170 15.23 3.89 6.03
CA ALA A 170 14.83 5.21 6.48
C ALA A 170 14.58 5.24 7.99
N ALA A 171 13.89 4.23 8.54
CA ALA A 171 13.65 4.12 9.97
C ALA A 171 14.95 3.89 10.78
N ASP A 172 15.81 2.99 10.31
CA ASP A 172 17.08 2.67 10.99
C ASP A 172 18.07 3.85 10.95
N GLY A 173 18.00 4.67 9.90
CA GLY A 173 18.85 5.84 9.70
C GLY A 173 18.27 7.18 10.18
N ASP A 174 17.12 7.19 10.84
CA ASP A 174 16.35 8.39 11.26
C ASP A 174 16.13 9.41 10.12
N ARG A 175 15.69 8.90 8.95
CA ARG A 175 15.50 9.67 7.70
C ARG A 175 14.06 9.60 7.21
N ALA A 176 13.70 10.57 6.39
CA ALA A 176 12.45 10.58 5.62
C ALA A 176 12.59 9.76 4.33
N LEU A 177 11.74 8.75 4.11
CA LEU A 177 11.48 8.28 2.75
C LEU A 177 10.64 9.30 1.95
N GLN A 178 11.12 9.72 0.78
CA GLN A 178 10.42 10.63 -0.13
C GLN A 178 10.24 9.98 -1.50
N LEU A 179 9.02 9.55 -1.79
CA LEU A 179 8.66 8.91 -3.05
C LEU A 179 8.28 9.97 -4.08
N VAL A 180 9.02 10.06 -5.19
CA VAL A 180 8.79 11.01 -6.27
C VAL A 180 8.09 10.31 -7.44
N THR A 181 6.91 10.78 -7.85
CA THR A 181 6.15 10.20 -8.98
C THR A 181 5.65 11.29 -9.94
N PRO A 182 5.32 10.95 -11.20
CA PRO A 182 4.49 11.81 -12.05
C PRO A 182 3.04 11.89 -11.53
N PRO A 183 2.24 12.88 -11.98
CA PRO A 183 0.88 13.10 -11.49
C PRO A 183 -0.13 12.02 -11.88
N ALA A 184 0.18 11.21 -12.91
CA ALA A 184 -0.66 10.10 -13.35
C ALA A 184 -0.52 8.84 -12.46
N SER A 185 0.53 8.78 -11.63
CA SER A 185 0.76 7.66 -10.72
C SER A 185 -0.26 7.63 -9.59
N ARG A 186 -0.62 6.42 -9.18
CA ARG A 186 -1.49 6.15 -8.04
C ARG A 186 -0.76 5.22 -7.08
N LEU A 187 -0.94 5.41 -5.79
CA LEU A 187 -0.38 4.51 -4.79
C LEU A 187 -1.35 3.37 -4.50
N THR A 188 -0.84 2.18 -4.23
CA THR A 188 -1.63 1.16 -3.55
C THR A 188 -1.91 1.61 -2.11
N LEU A 189 -2.99 1.08 -1.52
CA LEU A 189 -3.32 1.40 -0.13
C LEU A 189 -2.22 1.00 0.87
N PRO A 190 -1.52 -0.17 0.75
CA PRO A 190 -0.41 -0.50 1.63
C PRO A 190 0.69 0.56 1.60
N LEU A 191 1.09 1.02 0.41
CA LEU A 191 2.10 2.06 0.28
C LEU A 191 1.64 3.39 0.85
N ARG A 192 0.40 3.79 0.56
CA ARG A 192 -0.18 5.00 1.17
C ARG A 192 -0.13 4.93 2.69
N THR A 193 -0.54 3.81 3.28
CA THR A 193 -0.58 3.64 4.74
C THR A 193 0.83 3.72 5.32
N ALA A 194 1.81 3.10 4.66
CA ALA A 194 3.21 3.16 5.06
C ALA A 194 3.80 4.59 5.01
N LEU A 195 3.37 5.40 4.04
CA LEU A 195 3.82 6.80 3.88
C LEU A 195 3.11 7.81 4.80
N ARG A 196 2.07 7.41 5.55
CA ARG A 196 1.37 8.34 6.48
C ARG A 196 2.21 8.77 7.69
N GLY A 197 3.32 8.08 7.99
CA GLY A 197 4.22 8.46 9.08
C GLY A 197 5.08 9.66 8.71
N LEU A 198 5.08 10.73 9.52
CA LEU A 198 6.08 11.79 9.38
C LEU A 198 7.47 11.22 9.73
N PRO A 199 8.54 11.58 9.01
CA PRO A 199 8.63 12.62 7.97
C PRO A 199 8.49 12.11 6.52
N HIS A 200 7.87 10.94 6.28
CA HIS A 200 7.69 10.40 4.92
C HIS A 200 6.81 11.31 4.06
N ARG A 201 7.04 11.26 2.73
CA ARG A 201 6.31 12.11 1.79
C ARG A 201 6.10 11.43 0.44
N TRP A 202 4.94 11.67 -0.16
CA TRP A 202 4.70 11.42 -1.58
C TRP A 202 4.85 12.73 -2.36
N VAL A 203 5.94 12.88 -3.10
CA VAL A 203 6.27 14.05 -3.91
C VAL A 203 5.77 13.83 -5.33
N VAL A 204 4.80 14.60 -5.76
CA VAL A 204 4.31 14.58 -7.13
C VAL A 204 5.03 15.66 -7.91
N ARG A 205 5.70 15.24 -8.99
CA ARG A 205 6.38 16.14 -9.93
C ARG A 205 5.51 16.34 -11.15
N ASP A 206 4.93 17.53 -11.24
CA ASP A 206 4.11 17.96 -12.37
C ASP A 206 4.83 19.10 -13.10
N GLU A 207 5.05 18.93 -14.40
CA GLU A 207 5.79 19.90 -15.22
C GLU A 207 5.09 21.27 -15.32
N ARG A 208 3.75 21.30 -15.15
CA ARG A 208 2.95 22.53 -15.23
C ARG A 208 2.79 23.20 -13.86
N GLN A 209 2.82 22.41 -12.80
CA GLN A 209 2.38 22.81 -11.45
C GLN A 209 3.50 22.81 -10.41
N GLY A 210 4.68 22.30 -10.78
CA GLY A 210 5.81 22.14 -9.89
C GLY A 210 5.69 20.89 -9.02
N LEU A 211 6.21 21.00 -7.80
CA LEU A 211 6.27 19.89 -6.84
C LEU A 211 5.20 20.07 -5.78
N TYR A 212 4.45 19.02 -5.47
CA TYR A 212 3.48 19.03 -4.38
C TYR A 212 3.39 17.68 -3.68
N ASP A 213 2.81 17.67 -2.50
CA ASP A 213 2.57 16.46 -1.74
C ASP A 213 1.30 15.77 -2.24
N GLY A 214 1.41 14.54 -2.74
CA GLY A 214 0.27 13.78 -3.25
C GLY A 214 -0.74 13.34 -2.20
N LEU A 215 -0.42 13.45 -0.89
CA LEU A 215 -1.34 13.14 0.20
C LEU A 215 -2.06 14.37 0.77
N SER A 216 -1.48 15.56 0.61
CA SER A 216 -2.01 16.80 1.24
C SER A 216 -2.23 17.97 0.27
N GLY A 217 -1.70 17.92 -0.94
CA GLY A 217 -1.77 19.01 -1.93
C GLY A 217 -0.83 20.18 -1.64
N VAL A 218 -0.03 20.10 -0.58
CA VAL A 218 0.89 21.17 -0.19
C VAL A 218 2.03 21.25 -1.20
N ARG A 219 2.28 22.44 -1.75
CA ARG A 219 3.40 22.74 -2.62
C ARG A 219 4.71 22.48 -1.87
N LEU A 220 5.69 21.94 -2.57
CA LEU A 220 6.96 21.52 -2.01
C LEU A 220 8.12 22.25 -2.67
N ARG A 221 9.18 22.41 -1.89
CA ARG A 221 10.48 22.86 -2.37
C ARG A 221 11.58 21.94 -1.86
N TRP A 222 12.60 21.74 -2.67
CA TRP A 222 13.83 21.08 -2.23
C TRP A 222 14.71 22.08 -1.50
N SER A 223 15.04 21.80 -0.24
CA SER A 223 15.99 22.60 0.52
C SER A 223 16.63 21.77 1.61
N GLY A 224 17.94 21.95 1.85
CA GLY A 224 18.66 21.24 2.90
C GLY A 224 18.62 19.71 2.77
N GLY A 225 18.56 19.19 1.54
CA GLY A 225 18.57 17.75 1.26
C GLY A 225 17.23 17.04 1.47
N ILE A 226 16.11 17.76 1.54
CA ILE A 226 14.77 17.19 1.74
C ILE A 226 13.70 18.02 1.03
N PHE A 227 12.63 17.39 0.56
CA PHE A 227 11.41 18.08 0.14
C PHE A 227 10.60 18.50 1.36
N GLY A 228 10.49 19.82 1.58
CA GLY A 228 9.70 20.42 2.65
C GLY A 228 8.53 21.24 2.09
N PRO A 229 7.55 21.61 2.93
CA PRO A 229 6.46 22.48 2.52
C PRO A 229 7.03 23.84 2.07
N ASP A 230 6.46 24.35 0.99
CA ASP A 230 6.64 25.73 0.58
C ASP A 230 5.63 26.59 1.33
N LEU A 231 6.13 27.60 2.02
CA LEU A 231 5.35 28.43 2.93
C LEU A 231 5.19 29.82 2.32
N ASP A 232 4.02 30.42 2.50
CA ASP A 232 3.80 31.82 2.15
C ASP A 232 4.48 32.77 3.16
N GLU A 233 4.34 34.07 2.93
CA GLU A 233 4.90 35.13 3.79
C GLU A 233 4.39 35.06 5.25
N ARG A 234 3.27 34.37 5.49
CA ARG A 234 2.65 34.19 6.81
C ARG A 234 3.05 32.86 7.45
N GLY A 235 3.89 32.06 6.78
CA GLY A 235 4.31 30.73 7.23
C GLY A 235 3.26 29.64 7.00
N ALA A 236 2.21 29.90 6.21
CA ALA A 236 1.17 28.92 5.90
C ALA A 236 1.55 28.09 4.66
N ALA A 237 1.19 26.81 4.66
CA ALA A 237 1.44 25.91 3.55
C ALA A 237 0.59 26.30 2.32
N ILE A 238 1.24 26.39 1.16
CA ILE A 238 0.58 26.76 -0.10
C ILE A 238 -0.02 25.48 -0.72
N LEU A 239 -1.31 25.49 -1.07
CA LEU A 239 -1.97 24.36 -1.75
C LEU A 239 -1.97 24.54 -3.28
N VAL A 240 -1.77 23.45 -4.02
CA VAL A 240 -1.87 23.45 -5.49
C VAL A 240 -3.30 23.22 -5.97
N GLU A 241 -3.66 23.78 -7.13
CA GLU A 241 -5.02 23.73 -7.68
C GLU A 241 -5.53 22.31 -8.01
N PRO A 242 -4.76 21.40 -8.65
CA PRO A 242 -5.20 20.06 -9.03
C PRO A 242 -5.60 19.23 -7.83
N PHE A 243 -5.04 19.54 -6.66
CA PHE A 243 -5.41 18.81 -5.47
C PHE A 243 -6.84 19.15 -5.06
N ARG A 244 -7.40 20.31 -5.40
CA ARG A 244 -8.78 20.69 -5.03
C ARG A 244 -9.86 19.93 -5.78
N GLU A 245 -9.53 19.30 -6.89
CA GLU A 245 -10.50 18.55 -7.71
C GLU A 245 -10.80 17.19 -7.09
N PRO A 246 -12.10 16.84 -6.91
CA PRO A 246 -12.49 15.51 -6.47
C PRO A 246 -12.05 14.42 -7.45
N VAL A 247 -11.86 13.21 -6.93
CA VAL A 247 -11.55 12.03 -7.75
C VAL A 247 -12.72 11.72 -8.69
N ALA A 248 -12.49 11.82 -9.99
CA ALA A 248 -13.48 11.45 -11.02
C ALA A 248 -13.87 9.96 -10.90
N GLY A 249 -15.17 9.68 -11.01
CA GLY A 249 -15.70 8.31 -10.92
C GLY A 249 -15.52 7.67 -9.53
N ALA A 250 -15.42 8.47 -8.46
CA ALA A 250 -15.32 7.94 -7.11
C ALA A 250 -16.56 7.11 -6.75
N VAL A 251 -16.30 5.97 -6.12
CA VAL A 251 -17.27 5.08 -5.49
C VAL A 251 -17.15 5.21 -3.97
N ARG A 252 -18.20 4.79 -3.26
CA ARG A 252 -18.13 4.63 -1.81
C ARG A 252 -17.20 3.45 -1.47
N GLN A 253 -16.34 3.66 -0.49
CA GLN A 253 -15.48 2.62 0.08
C GLN A 253 -15.73 2.55 1.58
N LEU A 254 -15.79 1.34 2.13
CA LEU A 254 -15.72 1.10 3.57
C LEU A 254 -14.26 0.94 3.98
N VAL A 255 -13.83 1.70 4.98
CA VAL A 255 -12.56 1.52 5.69
C VAL A 255 -12.89 0.96 7.07
N LEU A 256 -12.40 -0.24 7.37
CA LEU A 256 -12.57 -0.90 8.67
C LEU A 256 -11.21 -1.06 9.33
N GLN A 257 -11.03 -0.42 10.47
CA GLN A 257 -9.86 -0.57 11.32
C GLN A 257 -10.29 -1.39 12.54
N ALA A 258 -9.64 -2.52 12.79
CA ALA A 258 -9.97 -3.39 13.91
C ALA A 258 -8.70 -3.87 14.59
N ARG A 259 -8.71 -3.88 15.92
CA ARG A 259 -7.68 -4.47 16.75
C ARG A 259 -8.25 -5.71 17.43
N THR A 260 -7.57 -6.83 17.27
CA THR A 260 -7.86 -8.06 18.02
C THR A 260 -6.68 -8.41 18.92
N ARG A 261 -6.96 -9.08 20.03
CA ARG A 261 -5.94 -9.56 20.96
C ARG A 261 -6.21 -11.02 21.32
N HIS A 262 -5.16 -11.81 21.19
CA HIS A 262 -5.19 -13.24 21.45
C HIS A 262 -4.26 -13.61 22.59
N HIS A 263 -4.62 -14.66 23.31
CA HIS A 263 -3.70 -15.31 24.24
C HIS A 263 -2.54 -15.95 23.46
N PRO A 264 -1.30 -15.85 23.97
CA PRO A 264 -0.09 -16.32 23.30
C PRO A 264 0.06 -17.84 23.43
N ASP A 265 -0.91 -18.60 22.93
CA ASP A 265 -0.94 -20.06 23.04
C ASP A 265 -0.14 -20.75 21.92
N ALA A 266 0.36 -21.96 22.18
CA ALA A 266 1.12 -22.73 21.19
C ALA A 266 0.31 -23.01 19.91
N GLU A 267 -1.01 -23.20 20.06
CA GLU A 267 -1.98 -23.49 18.99
C GLU A 267 -2.61 -22.22 18.38
N LEU A 268 -2.15 -21.02 18.77
CA LEU A 268 -2.69 -19.77 18.25
C LEU A 268 -2.57 -19.71 16.72
N LEU A 269 -3.71 -19.53 16.03
CA LEU A 269 -3.80 -19.37 14.59
C LEU A 269 -4.39 -18.00 14.22
N LEU A 270 -3.53 -17.11 13.73
CA LEU A 270 -3.86 -15.73 13.35
C LEU A 270 -4.67 -15.65 12.05
N GLY A 271 -5.12 -14.44 11.70
CA GLY A 271 -5.85 -14.15 10.46
C GLY A 271 -7.32 -14.56 10.46
N GLY A 272 -7.83 -15.14 11.55
CA GLY A 272 -9.24 -15.55 11.65
C GLY A 272 -10.20 -14.36 11.59
N ALA A 273 -9.87 -13.27 12.28
CA ALA A 273 -10.65 -12.03 12.26
C ALA A 273 -10.73 -11.44 10.85
N LEU A 274 -9.59 -11.37 10.16
CA LEU A 274 -9.53 -10.85 8.80
C LEU A 274 -10.35 -11.69 7.83
N GLU A 275 -10.26 -13.02 7.92
CA GLU A 275 -11.03 -13.93 7.09
C GLU A 275 -12.55 -13.76 7.30
N ALA A 276 -12.99 -13.56 8.54
CA ALA A 276 -14.38 -13.26 8.85
C ALA A 276 -14.84 -11.91 8.25
N VAL A 277 -14.00 -10.88 8.33
CA VAL A 277 -14.27 -9.57 7.70
C VAL A 277 -14.45 -9.72 6.19
N PHE A 278 -13.51 -10.40 5.52
CA PHE A 278 -13.58 -10.63 4.07
C PHE A 278 -14.85 -11.40 3.69
N ARG A 279 -15.12 -12.54 4.34
CA ARG A 279 -16.31 -13.34 4.03
C ARG A 279 -17.61 -12.58 4.19
N ARG A 280 -17.74 -11.76 5.24
CA ARG A 280 -18.96 -10.97 5.47
C ARG A 280 -19.12 -9.80 4.50
N LEU A 281 -18.03 -9.12 4.15
CA LEU A 281 -18.11 -7.90 3.36
C LEU A 281 -17.99 -8.13 1.85
N THR A 282 -17.38 -9.23 1.42
CA THR A 282 -17.16 -9.54 0.00
C THR A 282 -17.71 -10.89 -0.44
N GLY A 283 -18.25 -11.69 0.49
CA GLY A 283 -18.74 -13.04 0.22
C GLY A 283 -17.63 -14.10 0.06
N ALA A 284 -16.35 -13.70 0.08
CA ALA A 284 -15.22 -14.60 -0.17
C ALA A 284 -14.13 -14.46 0.90
N ALA A 285 -13.32 -15.50 1.09
CA ALA A 285 -12.09 -15.39 1.88
C ALA A 285 -11.04 -14.53 1.14
N PRO A 286 -10.00 -14.03 1.82
CA PRO A 286 -8.86 -13.44 1.13
C PRO A 286 -8.26 -14.41 0.11
N GLN A 287 -7.73 -13.87 -0.98
CA GLN A 287 -7.14 -14.66 -2.06
C GLN A 287 -5.63 -14.75 -1.90
N GLY A 288 -4.99 -13.63 -1.56
CA GLY A 288 -3.54 -13.49 -1.56
C GLY A 288 -2.99 -12.76 -0.34
N TRP A 289 -1.74 -13.02 0.01
CA TRP A 289 -1.01 -12.29 1.03
C TRP A 289 0.49 -12.19 0.72
N GLY A 290 1.18 -11.25 1.36
CA GLY A 290 2.62 -11.09 1.27
C GLY A 290 3.16 -10.06 2.28
N THR A 291 4.48 -10.02 2.47
CA THR A 291 5.15 -8.96 3.25
C THR A 291 5.37 -7.67 2.45
N ALA A 292 5.11 -7.74 1.15
CA ALA A 292 5.15 -6.67 0.17
C ALA A 292 4.17 -7.02 -0.97
N GLU A 293 3.94 -6.08 -1.87
CA GLU A 293 3.22 -6.29 -3.12
C GLU A 293 4.22 -6.65 -4.25
N PRO A 294 3.94 -7.64 -5.12
CA PRO A 294 2.69 -8.41 -5.22
C PRO A 294 2.45 -9.36 -4.04
N ALA A 295 1.22 -9.35 -3.51
CA ALA A 295 0.71 -10.28 -2.51
C ALA A 295 0.40 -11.65 -3.14
N GLY A 296 1.43 -12.28 -3.70
CA GLY A 296 1.34 -13.44 -4.57
C GLY A 296 1.19 -14.79 -3.89
N ASN A 297 1.26 -14.87 -2.56
CA ASN A 297 1.05 -16.14 -1.85
C ASN A 297 -0.44 -16.40 -1.65
N PRO A 298 -0.95 -17.62 -1.94
CA PRO A 298 -2.33 -17.97 -1.62
C PRO A 298 -2.60 -17.80 -0.14
N TRP A 299 -3.81 -17.33 0.20
CA TRP A 299 -4.22 -17.13 1.59
C TRP A 299 -3.98 -18.37 2.45
N SER A 300 -3.17 -18.22 3.49
CA SER A 300 -2.88 -19.29 4.45
C SER A 300 -2.63 -18.71 5.83
N ARG A 301 -3.63 -18.89 6.71
CA ARG A 301 -3.52 -18.51 8.13
C ARG A 301 -2.33 -19.17 8.81
N ARG A 302 -2.03 -20.42 8.46
CA ARG A 302 -0.89 -21.18 9.01
C ARG A 302 0.44 -20.53 8.66
N GLN A 303 0.70 -20.29 7.36
CA GLN A 303 1.97 -19.70 6.92
C GLN A 303 2.16 -18.27 7.44
N LEU A 304 1.08 -17.49 7.46
CA LEU A 304 1.08 -16.15 8.05
C LEU A 304 1.45 -16.19 9.55
N THR A 305 0.89 -17.15 10.29
CA THR A 305 1.15 -17.32 11.72
C THR A 305 2.59 -17.78 11.96
N GLU A 306 3.08 -18.73 11.16
CA GLU A 306 4.47 -19.22 11.22
C GLU A 306 5.46 -18.07 11.00
N LEU A 307 5.22 -17.21 10.00
CA LEU A 307 6.05 -16.03 9.74
C LEU A 307 6.02 -15.05 10.93
N ALA A 308 4.83 -14.74 11.45
CA ALA A 308 4.70 -13.83 12.59
C ALA A 308 5.41 -14.39 13.83
N ARG A 309 5.30 -15.70 14.08
CA ARG A 309 5.96 -16.40 15.17
C ARG A 309 7.49 -16.39 15.03
N ALA A 310 8.02 -16.66 13.82
CA ALA A 310 9.45 -16.65 13.55
C ALA A 310 10.08 -15.25 13.73
N ARG A 311 9.30 -14.18 13.56
CA ARG A 311 9.76 -12.81 13.73
C ARG A 311 9.62 -12.27 15.15
N ALA A 312 8.78 -12.88 15.98
CA ALA A 312 8.52 -12.40 17.33
C ALA A 312 9.82 -12.26 18.15
N PRO A 313 9.98 -11.17 18.93
CA PRO A 313 9.00 -10.11 19.22
C PRO A 313 8.94 -8.98 18.17
N ARG A 314 9.71 -9.04 17.08
CA ARG A 314 9.65 -8.00 16.04
C ARG A 314 8.28 -8.02 15.35
N PRO A 315 7.69 -6.85 15.06
CA PRO A 315 6.40 -6.78 14.38
C PRO A 315 6.46 -7.37 12.97
N THR A 316 5.34 -7.91 12.52
CA THR A 316 5.16 -8.40 11.14
C THR A 316 4.07 -7.57 10.47
N LEU A 317 4.42 -6.89 9.37
CA LEU A 317 3.47 -6.17 8.51
C LEU A 317 3.20 -7.00 7.26
N LEU A 318 1.93 -7.11 6.89
CA LEU A 318 1.45 -7.93 5.78
C LEU A 318 0.45 -7.15 4.94
N THR A 319 0.51 -7.38 3.64
CA THR A 319 -0.53 -7.01 2.67
C THR A 319 -1.38 -8.24 2.38
N VAL A 320 -2.70 -8.05 2.33
CA VAL A 320 -3.67 -9.10 2.02
C VAL A 320 -4.62 -8.57 0.94
N VAL A 321 -4.90 -9.39 -0.06
CA VAL A 321 -5.73 -9.03 -1.22
C VAL A 321 -6.85 -10.04 -1.43
N GLY A 322 -7.98 -9.59 -1.95
CA GLY A 322 -9.09 -10.44 -2.37
C GLY A 322 -10.07 -9.68 -3.25
N ALA A 323 -11.15 -10.35 -3.65
CA ALA A 323 -12.17 -9.75 -4.52
C ALA A 323 -12.77 -8.49 -3.86
N GLY A 324 -12.61 -7.33 -4.51
CA GLY A 324 -13.17 -6.06 -4.05
C GLY A 324 -12.58 -5.50 -2.75
N ALA A 325 -11.54 -6.13 -2.18
CA ALA A 325 -11.00 -5.76 -0.88
C ALA A 325 -9.47 -5.89 -0.79
N LEU A 326 -8.88 -5.01 0.00
CA LEU A 326 -7.47 -5.02 0.33
C LEU A 326 -7.30 -4.73 1.82
N ALA A 327 -6.37 -5.41 2.47
CA ALA A 327 -6.03 -5.14 3.86
C ALA A 327 -4.53 -5.03 4.12
N THR A 328 -4.19 -4.26 5.15
CA THR A 328 -2.91 -4.38 5.84
C THR A 328 -3.13 -4.99 7.22
N VAL A 329 -2.24 -5.90 7.61
CA VAL A 329 -2.25 -6.55 8.93
C VAL A 329 -0.91 -6.34 9.59
N ARG A 330 -0.92 -5.79 10.79
CA ARG A 330 0.26 -5.72 11.65
C ARG A 330 0.06 -6.65 12.84
N VAL A 331 0.96 -7.62 12.97
CA VAL A 331 1.00 -8.56 14.11
C VAL A 331 2.13 -8.13 15.05
N LEU A 332 1.82 -8.02 16.35
CA LEU A 332 2.80 -7.69 17.38
C LEU A 332 2.55 -8.50 18.65
N ARG A 333 3.63 -9.05 19.23
CA ARG A 333 3.59 -9.62 20.58
C ARG A 333 3.77 -8.50 21.61
N THR A 334 2.76 -8.27 22.44
CA THR A 334 2.79 -7.32 23.56
C THR A 334 2.83 -8.06 24.89
N ARG A 335 2.87 -7.34 26.02
CA ARG A 335 2.72 -7.97 27.34
C ARG A 335 1.32 -8.56 27.56
N GLU A 336 0.31 -7.96 26.92
CA GLU A 336 -1.11 -8.33 27.09
C GLU A 336 -1.52 -9.50 26.19
N GLY A 337 -0.80 -9.78 25.12
CA GLY A 337 -1.17 -10.85 24.18
C GLY A 337 -0.42 -10.78 22.86
N VAL A 338 -0.96 -11.45 21.85
CA VAL A 338 -0.61 -11.24 20.45
C VAL A 338 -1.71 -10.38 19.84
N GLU A 339 -1.35 -9.20 19.35
CA GLU A 339 -2.30 -8.25 18.75
C GLU A 339 -2.25 -8.32 17.23
N GLU A 340 -3.42 -8.35 16.59
CA GLU A 340 -3.57 -8.10 15.15
C GLU A 340 -4.26 -6.75 14.95
N ASP A 341 -3.51 -5.78 14.43
CA ASP A 341 -4.03 -4.50 13.96
C ASP A 341 -4.31 -4.60 12.46
N VAL A 342 -5.59 -4.55 12.11
CA VAL A 342 -6.07 -4.73 10.75
C VAL A 342 -6.66 -3.43 10.23
N THR A 343 -6.29 -3.05 9.00
CA THR A 343 -7.03 -2.05 8.21
C THR A 343 -7.49 -2.70 6.92
N VAL A 344 -8.81 -2.86 6.74
CA VAL A 344 -9.43 -3.38 5.52
C VAL A 344 -10.11 -2.24 4.78
N VAL A 345 -9.97 -2.22 3.46
CA VAL A 345 -10.76 -1.36 2.58
C VAL A 345 -11.51 -2.22 1.58
N VAL A 346 -12.82 -1.97 1.49
CA VAL A 346 -13.73 -2.64 0.56
C VAL A 346 -14.37 -1.59 -0.34
N GLY A 347 -14.39 -1.84 -1.65
CA GLY A 347 -15.10 -1.00 -2.61
C GLY A 347 -16.56 -1.41 -2.73
N ASP A 348 -17.48 -0.45 -2.69
CA ASP A 348 -18.90 -0.72 -2.92
C ASP A 348 -19.17 -0.82 -4.44
N THR A 349 -19.31 -2.04 -4.95
CA THR A 349 -19.54 -2.29 -6.38
C THR A 349 -21.00 -2.12 -6.79
N SER A 350 -21.94 -2.05 -5.84
CA SER A 350 -23.38 -1.89 -6.13
C SER A 350 -23.69 -0.58 -6.86
N THR A 351 -22.98 0.51 -6.50
CA THR A 351 -23.16 1.83 -7.12
C THR A 351 -22.59 1.97 -8.55
N ALA A 352 -21.75 1.02 -8.99
CA ALA A 352 -21.16 1.04 -10.34
C ALA A 352 -22.14 0.49 -11.39
N GLU A 353 -22.91 -0.55 -11.02
CA GLU A 353 -23.88 -1.20 -11.91
C GLU A 353 -25.09 -0.28 -12.19
N GLU A 354 -25.55 0.48 -11.20
CA GLU A 354 -26.64 1.46 -11.37
C GLU A 354 -26.27 2.62 -12.33
N ARG A 355 -24.98 2.97 -12.43
CA ARG A 355 -24.51 4.01 -13.37
C ARG A 355 -24.22 3.49 -14.77
N SER A 356 -23.95 2.18 -14.93
CA SER A 356 -23.80 1.55 -16.24
C SER A 356 -25.13 1.14 -16.89
N GLY A 357 -26.23 1.13 -16.13
CA GLY A 357 -27.58 0.77 -16.61
C GLY A 357 -28.33 1.87 -17.39
N ALA A 358 -27.73 3.04 -17.61
CA ALA A 358 -28.28 4.07 -18.50
C ALA A 358 -27.90 3.76 -19.96
N GLY A 359 -28.38 2.63 -20.48
CA GLY A 359 -28.17 2.17 -21.85
C GLY A 359 -29.27 1.22 -22.28
N ASP A 360 -30.20 1.78 -23.05
CA ASP A 360 -31.18 1.15 -23.95
C ASP A 360 -32.24 0.22 -23.32
N GLY A 361 -33.44 0.78 -23.17
CA GLY A 361 -34.63 0.04 -22.79
C GLY A 361 -35.07 -0.96 -23.86
N SER A 362 -34.88 -2.25 -23.59
CA SER A 362 -35.87 -3.31 -23.83
C SER A 362 -35.37 -4.63 -23.24
N GLY A 363 -36.21 -5.30 -22.44
CA GLY A 363 -35.90 -6.64 -21.95
C GLY A 363 -36.55 -6.94 -20.61
N ALA A 364 -37.77 -7.47 -20.66
CA ALA A 364 -38.50 -7.95 -19.51
C ALA A 364 -37.90 -9.26 -18.94
N GLY A 365 -37.77 -9.31 -17.61
CA GLY A 365 -38.08 -10.48 -16.79
C GLY A 365 -36.96 -11.52 -16.55
N ALA A 366 -36.41 -11.50 -15.34
CA ALA A 366 -36.40 -12.66 -14.43
C ALA A 366 -35.93 -12.18 -13.06
N GLY A 367 -36.84 -12.16 -12.08
CA GLY A 367 -36.49 -11.97 -10.68
C GLY A 367 -35.65 -13.17 -10.21
N SER A 368 -34.37 -12.92 -9.96
CA SER A 368 -33.55 -13.80 -9.14
C SER A 368 -33.53 -13.25 -7.73
N ASP A 369 -34.25 -13.91 -6.82
CA ASP A 369 -34.10 -13.78 -5.36
C ASP A 369 -32.76 -14.38 -4.90
N ALA A 370 -31.67 -13.98 -5.55
CA ALA A 370 -30.33 -14.12 -5.01
C ALA A 370 -30.04 -12.77 -4.34
N GLU A 371 -30.17 -12.71 -3.01
CA GLU A 371 -29.59 -11.63 -2.21
C GLU A 371 -28.11 -11.53 -2.60
N GLY A 372 -27.79 -10.57 -3.48
CA GLY A 372 -26.41 -10.15 -3.70
C GLY A 372 -25.80 -9.71 -2.38
N PRO A 373 -24.46 -9.65 -2.26
CA PRO A 373 -23.84 -9.18 -1.03
C PRO A 373 -24.47 -7.84 -0.64
N ASP A 374 -25.08 -7.79 0.55
CA ASP A 374 -25.68 -6.58 1.11
C ASP A 374 -24.76 -5.40 0.80
N ALA A 375 -25.29 -4.37 0.11
CA ALA A 375 -24.54 -3.14 -0.13
C ALA A 375 -23.81 -2.77 1.16
N VAL A 376 -22.49 -2.54 1.10
CA VAL A 376 -21.57 -2.51 2.26
C VAL A 376 -22.01 -1.45 3.26
N GLY A 377 -22.98 -1.82 4.08
CA GLY A 377 -23.87 -0.93 4.80
C GLY A 377 -23.57 -0.94 6.29
N PRO A 378 -24.15 0.01 7.05
CA PRO A 378 -23.87 0.11 8.47
C PRO A 378 -24.23 -1.18 9.24
N ASP A 379 -25.26 -1.91 8.82
CA ASP A 379 -25.70 -3.16 9.46
C ASP A 379 -24.74 -4.33 9.19
N ALA A 380 -24.14 -4.41 8.00
CA ALA A 380 -23.09 -5.37 7.69
C ALA A 380 -21.88 -5.17 8.63
N VAL A 381 -21.52 -3.91 8.91
CA VAL A 381 -20.47 -3.57 9.88
C VAL A 381 -20.84 -4.00 11.29
N GLU A 382 -22.10 -3.84 11.72
CA GLU A 382 -22.53 -4.36 13.03
C GLU A 382 -22.44 -5.88 13.10
N GLY A 383 -22.79 -6.59 12.02
CA GLY A 383 -22.63 -8.04 11.89
C GLY A 383 -21.16 -8.47 12.05
N VAL A 384 -20.24 -7.77 11.38
CA VAL A 384 -18.79 -7.97 11.53
C VAL A 384 -18.35 -7.75 12.97
N ALA A 385 -18.73 -6.63 13.59
CA ALA A 385 -18.35 -6.32 14.97
C ALA A 385 -18.82 -7.40 15.97
N ARG A 386 -20.06 -7.89 15.81
CA ARG A 386 -20.61 -8.97 16.65
C ARG A 386 -19.81 -10.27 16.50
N GLU A 387 -19.49 -10.67 15.27
CA GLU A 387 -18.70 -11.89 15.04
C GLU A 387 -17.28 -11.76 15.59
N LEU A 388 -16.59 -10.66 15.31
CA LEU A 388 -15.23 -10.43 15.79
C LEU A 388 -15.15 -10.41 17.31
N HIS A 389 -16.13 -9.77 17.97
CA HIS A 389 -16.23 -9.79 19.42
C HIS A 389 -16.45 -11.20 19.97
N ALA A 390 -17.38 -11.96 19.37
CA ALA A 390 -17.74 -13.28 19.88
C ALA A 390 -16.63 -14.34 19.68
N ARG A 391 -15.80 -14.22 18.64
CA ARG A 391 -14.89 -15.30 18.20
C ARG A 391 -13.42 -14.93 18.13
N HIS A 392 -13.09 -13.64 18.10
CA HIS A 392 -11.76 -13.19 17.68
C HIS A 392 -11.12 -12.17 18.64
N GLY A 393 -11.60 -12.04 19.88
CA GLY A 393 -10.95 -11.19 20.88
C GLY A 393 -10.86 -9.72 20.45
N LEU A 394 -11.94 -9.20 19.85
CA LEU A 394 -11.99 -7.80 19.39
C LEU A 394 -11.82 -6.83 20.56
N VAL A 395 -10.81 -5.97 20.45
CA VAL A 395 -10.48 -4.91 21.41
C VAL A 395 -11.15 -3.60 20.99
N SER A 396 -10.98 -3.21 19.73
CA SER A 396 -11.57 -1.98 19.19
C SER A 396 -11.87 -2.12 17.71
N LEU A 397 -12.85 -1.35 17.24
CA LEU A 397 -13.20 -1.26 15.82
C LEU A 397 -13.63 0.16 15.49
N LEU A 398 -13.11 0.72 14.41
CA LEU A 398 -13.60 1.94 13.79
C LEU A 398 -13.92 1.64 12.33
N ALA A 399 -15.16 1.90 11.93
CA ALA A 399 -15.59 1.82 10.55
C ALA A 399 -15.95 3.21 10.05
N SER A 400 -15.49 3.54 8.84
CA SER A 400 -15.74 4.82 8.19
C SER A 400 -16.01 4.63 6.70
N TYR A 401 -16.87 5.46 6.12
CA TYR A 401 -17.01 5.54 4.66
C TYR A 401 -16.13 6.64 4.09
N ARG A 402 -15.63 6.43 2.89
CA ARG A 402 -14.97 7.48 2.11
C ARG A 402 -15.32 7.35 0.64
N SER A 403 -15.14 8.44 -0.10
CA SER A 403 -15.14 8.39 -1.56
C SER A 403 -13.73 8.03 -2.05
N GLY A 404 -13.61 7.07 -2.96
CA GLY A 404 -12.34 6.63 -3.53
C GLY A 404 -12.51 5.90 -4.86
N ARG A 405 -11.43 5.42 -5.47
CA ARG A 405 -11.49 4.70 -6.75
C ARG A 405 -12.03 3.28 -6.60
N ALA A 406 -12.72 2.76 -7.60
CA ALA A 406 -13.19 1.36 -7.58
C ALA A 406 -12.03 0.34 -7.52
N ASP A 407 -10.87 0.67 -8.09
CA ASP A 407 -9.65 -0.15 -8.07
C ASP A 407 -8.87 -0.09 -6.73
N LEU A 408 -9.39 0.61 -5.73
CA LEU A 408 -8.80 0.84 -4.40
C LEU A 408 -7.42 1.53 -4.40
N THR A 409 -6.96 2.03 -5.56
CA THR A 409 -5.74 2.83 -5.66
C THR A 409 -6.01 4.28 -5.29
N VAL A 410 -4.96 4.99 -4.88
CA VAL A 410 -5.06 6.34 -4.32
C VAL A 410 -4.35 7.32 -5.26
N PRO A 411 -5.10 8.23 -5.90
CA PRO A 411 -4.52 9.25 -6.78
C PRO A 411 -3.95 10.43 -5.98
N ALA A 412 -3.11 11.23 -6.64
CA ALA A 412 -2.57 12.49 -6.11
C ALA A 412 -3.62 13.62 -6.20
N ARG A 413 -4.76 13.42 -5.53
CA ARG A 413 -5.92 14.32 -5.55
C ARG A 413 -6.55 14.37 -4.17
N PHE A 414 -7.34 15.41 -3.88
CA PHE A 414 -8.04 15.49 -2.61
C PHE A 414 -9.03 14.34 -2.46
N GLU A 415 -8.91 13.67 -1.33
CA GLU A 415 -9.90 12.76 -0.80
C GLU A 415 -10.39 13.35 0.51
N ALA A 416 -11.70 13.55 0.62
CA ALA A 416 -12.31 14.00 1.85
C ALA A 416 -11.98 13.01 2.99
N PRO A 417 -11.81 13.50 4.23
CA PRO A 417 -11.65 12.63 5.39
C PRO A 417 -12.78 11.58 5.46
N PRO A 418 -12.47 10.31 5.80
CA PRO A 418 -13.50 9.29 5.97
C PRO A 418 -14.54 9.71 7.02
N VAL A 419 -15.82 9.46 6.75
CA VAL A 419 -16.95 9.71 7.64
C VAL A 419 -17.12 8.52 8.59
N PRO A 420 -16.91 8.69 9.90
CA PRO A 420 -17.10 7.62 10.89
C PRO A 420 -18.55 7.12 10.93
N VAL A 421 -18.76 5.81 10.96
CA VAL A 421 -20.12 5.23 11.03
C VAL A 421 -20.33 4.30 12.22
N ARG A 422 -19.29 3.56 12.63
CA ARG A 422 -19.37 2.69 13.81
C ARG A 422 -18.07 2.78 14.61
N LEU A 423 -18.20 2.80 15.93
CA LEU A 423 -17.08 2.70 16.87
C LEU A 423 -17.41 1.62 17.90
N LEU A 424 -16.54 0.63 18.04
CA LEU A 424 -16.55 -0.33 19.14
C LEU A 424 -15.40 -0.03 20.08
N VAL A 425 -15.73 0.08 21.37
CA VAL A 425 -14.76 0.19 22.47
C VAL A 425 -15.07 -0.86 23.53
N PRO A 426 -14.09 -1.24 24.36
CA PRO A 426 -14.35 -2.02 25.56
C PRO A 426 -15.37 -1.34 26.48
N GLU A 427 -16.19 -2.13 27.19
CA GLU A 427 -17.28 -1.62 28.03
C GLU A 427 -16.79 -0.73 29.18
N ASP A 428 -15.57 -0.96 29.69
CA ASP A 428 -14.94 -0.12 30.73
C ASP A 428 -14.58 1.30 30.24
N SER A 429 -14.47 1.46 28.92
CA SER A 429 -14.15 2.70 28.21
C SER A 429 -15.41 3.35 27.61
N ALA A 430 -16.57 2.72 27.78
CA ALA A 430 -17.84 3.18 27.24
C ALA A 430 -18.32 4.44 27.95
N ARG A 431 -18.79 5.41 27.15
CA ARG A 431 -19.47 6.62 27.63
C ARG A 431 -20.99 6.49 27.53
N GLY A 432 -21.69 7.17 28.43
CA GLY A 432 -23.14 7.31 28.43
C GLY A 432 -23.55 8.72 28.84
N GLY A 433 -24.81 9.08 28.60
CA GLY A 433 -25.37 10.39 28.94
C GLY A 433 -25.95 11.14 27.75
N ALA A 434 -26.43 12.36 27.99
CA ALA A 434 -27.04 13.20 26.97
C ALA A 434 -26.03 13.55 25.84
N GLY A 435 -26.46 13.44 24.58
CA GLY A 435 -25.62 13.73 23.42
C GLY A 435 -24.64 12.62 23.01
N ILE A 436 -24.59 11.51 23.77
CA ILE A 436 -23.85 10.31 23.38
C ILE A 436 -24.66 9.52 22.33
N PRO A 437 -24.03 9.04 21.24
CA PRO A 437 -24.73 8.29 20.20
C PRO A 437 -25.37 6.99 20.72
N ALA A 438 -26.41 6.52 20.02
CA ALA A 438 -27.04 5.24 20.30
C ALA A 438 -25.99 4.11 20.24
N SER A 439 -26.10 3.16 21.16
CA SER A 439 -25.14 2.05 21.24
C SER A 439 -25.80 0.74 21.64
N VAL A 440 -25.16 -0.37 21.28
CA VAL A 440 -25.54 -1.72 21.66
C VAL A 440 -24.40 -2.33 22.46
N ARG A 441 -24.75 -2.96 23.59
CA ARG A 441 -23.80 -3.75 24.38
C ARG A 441 -23.61 -5.11 23.74
N LEU A 442 -22.36 -5.55 23.61
CA LEU A 442 -21.97 -6.87 23.15
C LEU A 442 -21.35 -7.65 24.32
N GLY A 443 -21.80 -8.88 24.52
CA GLY A 443 -21.35 -9.74 25.62
C GLY A 443 -21.81 -9.30 27.02
N ALA A 444 -21.42 -10.07 28.03
CA ALA A 444 -21.72 -9.82 29.44
C ALA A 444 -20.44 -9.97 30.28
N GLY A 445 -20.39 -9.30 31.44
CA GLY A 445 -19.28 -9.42 32.38
C GLY A 445 -17.96 -8.79 31.88
N THR A 446 -16.84 -9.35 32.35
CA THR A 446 -15.48 -8.94 31.99
C THR A 446 -15.20 -9.26 30.53
N GLY A 447 -14.89 -8.24 29.73
CA GLY A 447 -14.68 -8.37 28.29
C GLY A 447 -15.88 -7.99 27.42
N ALA A 448 -16.99 -7.52 28.01
CA ALA A 448 -18.07 -6.89 27.25
C ALA A 448 -17.56 -5.66 26.48
N ALA A 449 -18.25 -5.31 25.39
CA ALA A 449 -17.92 -4.16 24.55
C ALA A 449 -19.15 -3.33 24.23
N ARG A 450 -18.93 -2.07 23.84
CA ARG A 450 -19.98 -1.14 23.44
C ARG A 450 -19.77 -0.71 21.99
N LEU A 451 -20.78 -0.97 21.15
CA LEU A 451 -20.81 -0.57 19.74
C LEU A 451 -21.70 0.65 19.55
N TYR A 452 -21.11 1.79 19.21
CA TYR A 452 -21.78 3.06 18.94
C TYR A 452 -22.14 3.21 17.46
N ARG A 453 -23.32 3.80 17.20
CA ARG A 453 -23.83 4.19 15.88
C ARG A 453 -23.58 5.68 15.67
N LEU A 454 -22.57 6.02 14.86
CA LEU A 454 -22.17 7.41 14.62
C LEU A 454 -22.95 8.08 13.48
N GLY A 455 -23.51 7.27 12.58
CA GLY A 455 -24.30 7.70 11.43
C GLY A 455 -24.40 6.60 10.37
N ASP A 456 -24.93 6.97 9.21
CA ASP A 456 -25.01 6.13 8.00
C ASP A 456 -23.97 6.50 6.93
N GLY A 457 -23.19 7.55 7.16
CA GLY A 457 -22.18 8.07 6.23
C GLY A 457 -22.59 9.34 5.48
N SER A 458 -23.84 9.78 5.62
CA SER A 458 -24.36 10.94 4.87
C SER A 458 -23.94 12.29 5.45
N ASP A 459 -23.86 12.42 6.78
CA ASP A 459 -23.49 13.65 7.48
C ASP A 459 -22.11 13.52 8.15
N ALA A 460 -21.08 14.03 7.47
CA ALA A 460 -19.72 14.03 7.98
C ALA A 460 -19.56 14.83 9.28
N VAL A 461 -20.21 16.00 9.38
CA VAL A 461 -20.03 16.91 10.53
C VAL A 461 -20.65 16.31 11.78
N ALA A 462 -21.86 15.77 11.68
CA ALA A 462 -22.51 15.10 12.80
C ALA A 462 -21.73 13.86 13.26
N ALA A 463 -21.24 13.06 12.33
CA ALA A 463 -20.46 11.86 12.62
C ALA A 463 -19.13 12.16 13.32
N TRP A 464 -18.38 13.17 12.86
CA TRP A 464 -17.14 13.59 13.51
C TRP A 464 -17.38 14.17 14.90
N ARG A 465 -18.38 15.02 15.08
CA ARG A 465 -18.77 15.52 16.41
C ARG A 465 -19.20 14.40 17.35
N ALA A 466 -19.89 13.38 16.84
CA ALA A 466 -20.26 12.19 17.60
C ALA A 466 -19.02 11.40 18.05
N LEU A 467 -18.04 11.23 17.16
CA LEU A 467 -16.76 10.58 17.49
C LEU A 467 -15.96 11.39 18.53
N GLU A 468 -15.83 12.71 18.35
CA GLU A 468 -15.14 13.61 19.29
C GLU A 468 -15.74 13.54 20.70
N ARG A 469 -17.08 13.49 20.82
CA ARG A 469 -17.75 13.31 22.12
C ARG A 469 -17.40 11.98 22.79
N LEU A 470 -17.12 10.93 22.01
CA LEU A 470 -16.72 9.62 22.52
C LEU A 470 -15.23 9.55 22.87
N THR A 471 -14.36 10.22 22.10
CA THR A 471 -12.92 10.22 22.34
C THR A 471 -12.47 11.29 23.35
N GLY A 472 -13.26 12.36 23.55
CA GLY A 472 -12.95 13.44 24.49
C GLY A 472 -12.06 14.54 23.93
N GLU A 473 -11.85 14.59 22.61
CA GLU A 473 -11.02 15.62 21.95
C GLU A 473 -11.83 16.87 21.58
N GLY A 474 -12.55 17.43 22.56
CA GLY A 474 -13.31 18.67 22.40
C GLY A 474 -12.71 19.81 23.20
N GLY A 475 -11.65 20.45 22.67
CA GLY A 475 -11.22 21.79 23.12
C GLY A 475 -9.74 22.00 23.39
N ALA A 476 -8.93 22.13 22.34
CA ALA A 476 -7.78 23.05 22.31
C ALA A 476 -7.40 23.31 20.84
N GLY A 477 -7.72 24.50 20.34
CA GLY A 477 -7.27 24.95 19.04
C GLY A 477 -5.75 25.18 19.01
N GLY A 478 -5.15 24.96 17.84
CA GLY A 478 -3.91 25.60 17.40
C GLY A 478 -2.66 25.25 18.20
N GLY A 479 -1.94 24.22 17.76
CA GLY A 479 -0.57 23.98 18.23
C GLY A 479 0.06 22.76 17.56
N ALA A 480 1.12 22.99 16.81
CA ALA A 480 2.00 21.96 16.31
C ALA A 480 2.64 21.13 17.45
N GLY A 481 2.93 19.85 17.19
CA GLY A 481 3.75 18.98 18.04
C GLY A 481 2.93 17.83 18.65
N THR A 482 3.39 16.60 18.78
CA THR A 482 4.73 16.00 18.63
C THR A 482 4.50 14.49 18.67
N GLY A 483 5.13 13.74 17.76
CA GLY A 483 5.14 12.27 17.83
C GLY A 483 5.86 11.75 19.08
N PRO A 484 5.64 10.47 19.45
CA PRO A 484 6.21 9.89 20.66
C PRO A 484 7.74 9.76 20.50
N GLY A 485 8.50 10.48 21.33
CA GLY A 485 9.95 10.39 21.37
C GLY A 485 10.43 9.02 21.89
N PRO A 486 11.58 8.51 21.42
CA PRO A 486 12.17 7.29 21.93
C PRO A 486 12.74 7.53 23.33
N GLY A 487 12.40 6.64 24.26
CA GLY A 487 12.90 6.66 25.63
C GLY A 487 14.41 6.58 25.67
N ARG A 488 15.05 7.61 26.25
CA ARG A 488 16.44 7.55 26.67
C ARG A 488 16.53 6.79 27.99
N SER A 489 17.23 5.66 27.95
CA SER A 489 17.82 5.00 29.12
C SER A 489 18.76 5.96 29.85
N ARG A 490 18.64 6.02 31.18
CA ARG A 490 19.68 6.53 32.07
C ARG A 490 19.88 5.55 33.21
N GLY A 491 21.15 5.22 33.47
CA GLY A 491 21.66 4.72 34.75
C GLY A 491 21.43 3.24 34.97
#